data_AF-A0A931AGY2-F1
#
_entry.id   AF-A0A931AGY2-F1
#
_cell.length_a   1.000
_cell.length_b   1.000
_cell.length_c   1.000
_cell.angle_alpha   90.00
_cell.angle_beta   90.00
_cell.angle_gamma   90.00
#
_symmetry.space_group_name_H-M   'P 1'
#
loop_
_entity.id
_entity.type
_entity.pdbx_description
1 polymer ?
#
loop_
_entity_poly.entity_id
_entity_poly.type
_entity_poly.pdbx_seq_one_letter_code
_entity_poly.pdbx_strand_id
1 'polypeptide(L)'
;MATFVILSQVTPAAHADPRPATIEAWQQSTSVRLDADGSLSDVLALSQNDVWAVGQQEIWDVWKNRGTIRHWNGARWAEVGVRDATAAGNLRGLAAAGSSDVWAVGDGHDGLPYLAHGDAGGFDRVRPQGLRAGDWLGGVDARPGRVVAVGSRDRQGLILTGQGNTWTVEETKEPGALYAVAEGFAVGDTGTEPLVVHYSGGSWKSMPLPSIRGGYLRDIHVDSAKRAIAVGGVYHGPGDIAPLVLTWNGKRWRELGLPGSGARLYGVTGDGKGRYWMAGYDPERAAEPFMMRCEKGECDVIRGGAKKGRSSVRLQAVAYLAGKSAVWAVGHAVDAADRYTDVVESFAPKVSTSKS
;
A
#
# COMPACT_ATOMS: atom_id res chain seq x y z
N MET A 1 -44.81 0.59 -57.00
CA MET A 1 -43.55 0.17 -56.37
C MET A 1 -43.24 1.12 -55.24
N ALA A 2 -43.47 0.68 -54.00
CA ALA A 2 -43.09 1.40 -52.79
C ALA A 2 -42.61 0.34 -51.80
N THR A 3 -41.29 0.32 -51.56
CA THR A 3 -40.62 -0.69 -50.75
C THR A 3 -40.60 -0.21 -49.31
N PHE A 4 -41.37 -0.85 -48.43
CA PHE A 4 -41.29 -0.63 -46.99
C PHE A 4 -40.09 -1.39 -46.42
N VAL A 5 -39.20 -0.67 -45.75
CA VAL A 5 -38.06 -1.22 -45.01
C VAL A 5 -38.53 -1.61 -43.61
N ILE A 6 -38.38 -2.90 -43.27
CA ILE A 6 -38.60 -3.42 -41.92
C ILE A 6 -37.33 -3.14 -41.11
N LEU A 7 -37.39 -2.27 -40.09
CA LEU A 7 -36.32 -2.18 -39.10
C LEU A 7 -36.38 -3.41 -38.18
N SER A 8 -35.39 -4.29 -38.31
CA SER A 8 -35.10 -5.33 -37.31
C SER A 8 -34.55 -4.66 -36.05
N GLN A 9 -35.26 -4.79 -34.93
CA GLN A 9 -34.75 -4.43 -33.62
C GLN A 9 -33.73 -5.49 -33.18
N VAL A 10 -32.46 -5.12 -33.16
CA VAL A 10 -31.41 -5.93 -32.53
C VAL A 10 -31.44 -5.64 -31.04
N THR A 11 -31.97 -6.57 -30.25
CA THR A 11 -31.71 -6.66 -28.82
C THR A 11 -30.22 -7.00 -28.63
N PRO A 12 -29.44 -6.25 -27.82
CA PRO A 12 -28.11 -6.70 -27.47
C PRO A 12 -28.26 -7.90 -26.53
N ALA A 13 -28.05 -9.10 -27.08
CA ALA A 13 -27.84 -10.29 -26.29
C ALA A 13 -26.59 -10.07 -25.42
N ALA A 14 -26.82 -9.93 -24.12
CA ALA A 14 -25.79 -9.96 -23.11
C ALA A 14 -25.09 -11.32 -23.15
N HIS A 15 -24.08 -11.44 -24.00
CA HIS A 15 -23.10 -12.51 -23.92
C HIS A 15 -22.19 -12.19 -22.73
N ALA A 16 -22.68 -12.51 -21.54
CA ALA A 16 -21.79 -12.77 -20.42
C ALA A 16 -21.02 -14.04 -20.78
N ASP A 17 -19.80 -13.88 -21.30
CA ASP A 17 -18.91 -15.02 -21.46
C ASP A 17 -18.75 -15.73 -20.11
N PRO A 18 -18.93 -17.06 -20.05
CA PRO A 18 -18.70 -17.81 -18.83
C PRO A 18 -17.21 -17.74 -18.48
N ARG A 19 -16.87 -17.02 -17.41
CA ARG A 19 -15.49 -16.98 -16.89
C ARG A 19 -15.12 -18.36 -16.33
N PRO A 20 -13.97 -18.94 -16.71
CA PRO A 20 -13.54 -20.23 -16.19
C PRO A 20 -13.23 -20.17 -14.68
N ALA A 21 -13.71 -21.17 -13.93
CA ALA A 21 -13.63 -21.31 -12.47
C ALA A 21 -12.26 -21.82 -11.96
N THR A 22 -11.17 -21.55 -12.67
CA THR A 22 -9.84 -22.11 -12.34
C THR A 22 -8.89 -21.02 -11.90
N ILE A 23 -8.46 -21.10 -10.64
CA ILE A 23 -7.38 -20.34 -9.99
C ILE A 23 -6.20 -20.21 -10.97
N GLU A 24 -6.03 -19.03 -11.55
CA GLU A 24 -4.91 -18.72 -12.42
C GLU A 24 -3.64 -18.83 -11.59
N ALA A 25 -2.75 -19.78 -11.90
CA ALA A 25 -1.46 -19.86 -11.20
C ALA A 25 -0.55 -18.73 -11.71
N TRP A 26 -0.49 -17.65 -10.96
CA TRP A 26 0.41 -16.52 -11.15
C TRP A 26 1.87 -17.02 -11.16
N GLN A 27 2.63 -16.81 -12.24
CA GLN A 27 3.99 -17.38 -12.42
C GLN A 27 5.12 -16.39 -12.11
N GLN A 28 6.11 -16.92 -11.39
CA GLN A 28 7.51 -16.51 -11.13
C GLN A 28 7.83 -15.03 -10.95
N SER A 29 8.13 -14.67 -9.71
CA SER A 29 8.75 -13.41 -9.35
C SER A 29 10.16 -13.24 -9.88
N THR A 30 10.36 -12.16 -10.62
CA THR A 30 11.67 -11.52 -10.76
C THR A 30 11.97 -10.80 -9.45
N SER A 31 12.59 -11.50 -8.49
CA SER A 31 13.16 -10.83 -7.32
C SER A 31 14.39 -10.07 -7.79
N VAL A 32 14.25 -8.75 -7.94
CA VAL A 32 15.43 -7.89 -7.98
C VAL A 32 15.85 -7.71 -6.52
N ARG A 33 17.03 -8.24 -6.18
CA ARG A 33 17.68 -7.96 -4.90
C ARG A 33 18.39 -6.62 -5.04
N LEU A 34 18.24 -5.74 -4.07
CA LEU A 34 18.96 -4.46 -4.07
C LEU A 34 20.12 -4.54 -3.07
N ASP A 35 21.02 -5.51 -3.30
CA ASP A 35 22.39 -5.70 -2.77
C ASP A 35 22.71 -5.43 -1.27
N ALA A 36 21.73 -5.28 -0.37
CA ALA A 36 21.98 -5.05 1.06
C ALA A 36 20.98 -5.78 1.98
N ASP A 37 21.35 -5.93 3.26
CA ASP A 37 20.43 -6.38 4.30
C ASP A 37 19.31 -5.32 4.47
N GLY A 38 18.09 -5.60 4.04
CA GLY A 38 17.08 -4.55 3.84
C GLY A 38 15.64 -5.01 3.75
N SER A 39 14.73 -4.04 3.80
CA SER A 39 13.30 -4.24 3.63
C SER A 39 12.70 -3.04 2.93
N LEU A 40 11.94 -3.30 1.88
CA LEU A 40 11.03 -2.31 1.31
C LEU A 40 9.75 -2.25 2.16
N SER A 41 9.19 -1.06 2.30
CA SER A 41 8.04 -0.75 3.15
C SER A 41 6.83 -0.33 2.32
N ASP A 42 7.06 0.38 1.20
CA ASP A 42 5.99 0.83 0.31
C ASP A 42 6.40 0.84 -1.17
N VAL A 43 5.42 0.77 -2.08
CA VAL A 43 5.58 0.79 -3.54
C VAL A 43 4.48 1.59 -4.21
N LEU A 44 4.88 2.45 -5.14
CA LEU A 44 3.99 3.30 -5.92
C LEU A 44 4.24 3.09 -7.41
N ALA A 45 3.20 2.73 -8.17
CA ALA A 45 3.27 2.62 -9.63
C ALA A 45 2.57 3.81 -10.30
N LEU A 46 3.32 4.67 -10.97
CA LEU A 46 2.80 5.73 -11.83
C LEU A 46 2.53 5.21 -13.25
N SER A 47 3.39 4.30 -13.71
CA SER A 47 3.22 3.57 -14.96
C SER A 47 3.97 2.24 -14.90
N GLN A 48 3.87 1.43 -15.96
CA GLN A 48 4.65 0.20 -16.08
C GLN A 48 6.18 0.41 -16.14
N ASN A 49 6.61 1.65 -16.40
CA ASN A 49 8.00 2.06 -16.56
C ASN A 49 8.42 3.16 -15.57
N ASP A 50 7.56 3.45 -14.60
CA ASP A 50 7.79 4.47 -13.58
C ASP A 50 7.19 3.97 -12.27
N VAL A 51 8.02 3.27 -11.50
CA VAL A 51 7.63 2.66 -10.22
C VAL A 51 8.65 3.07 -9.17
N TRP A 52 8.16 3.45 -8.00
CA TRP A 52 8.94 3.88 -6.86
C TRP A 52 8.77 2.90 -5.72
N ALA A 53 9.83 2.67 -4.95
CA ALA A 53 9.76 1.92 -3.71
C ALA A 53 10.63 2.57 -2.64
N VAL A 54 10.19 2.49 -1.39
CA VAL A 54 10.93 3.01 -0.23
C VAL A 54 11.10 1.94 0.82
N GLY A 55 12.05 2.15 1.71
CA GLY A 55 12.25 1.29 2.86
C GLY A 55 13.52 1.64 3.61
N GLN A 56 14.20 0.60 4.10
CA GLN A 56 15.47 0.71 4.81
C GLN A 56 16.49 -0.34 4.38
N GLN A 57 17.76 0.00 4.55
CA GLN A 57 18.93 -0.86 4.38
C GLN A 57 19.72 -0.92 5.70
N GLU A 58 20.63 -1.89 5.81
CA GLU A 58 21.50 -2.12 6.96
C GLU A 58 20.70 -2.24 8.28
N ILE A 59 19.60 -3.00 8.26
CA ILE A 59 18.61 -3.08 9.37
C ILE A 59 19.25 -3.41 10.72
N TRP A 60 20.32 -4.20 10.71
CA TRP A 60 20.97 -4.68 11.93
C TRP A 60 22.12 -3.80 12.43
N ASP A 61 22.56 -2.83 11.65
CA ASP A 61 23.64 -1.92 12.04
C ASP A 61 23.04 -0.55 12.39
N VAL A 62 22.84 -0.29 13.68
CA VAL A 62 22.23 0.96 14.18
C VAL A 62 22.99 2.22 13.72
N TRP A 63 24.27 2.09 13.38
CA TRP A 63 25.11 3.19 12.90
C TRP A 63 25.10 3.35 11.38
N LYS A 64 24.65 2.32 10.64
CA LYS A 64 24.59 2.34 9.17
C LYS A 64 23.18 2.24 8.60
N ASN A 65 22.18 1.94 9.42
CA ASN A 65 20.79 1.88 9.03
C ASN A 65 20.40 3.18 8.35
N ARG A 66 19.82 3.07 7.17
CA ARG A 66 19.42 4.23 6.38
C ARG A 66 18.19 3.95 5.54
N GLY A 67 17.45 5.00 5.26
CA GLY A 67 16.37 4.99 4.30
C GLY A 67 16.88 4.77 2.90
N THR A 68 16.05 4.13 2.09
CA THR A 68 16.31 3.94 0.67
C THR A 68 15.12 4.39 -0.15
N ILE A 69 15.38 5.06 -1.26
CA ILE A 69 14.41 5.36 -2.32
C ILE A 69 14.92 4.67 -3.58
N ARG A 70 14.04 3.89 -4.22
CA ARG A 70 14.34 3.07 -5.38
C ARG A 70 13.42 3.48 -6.52
N HIS A 71 13.98 3.66 -7.71
CA HIS A 71 13.22 4.01 -8.92
C HIS A 71 13.42 2.97 -10.01
N TRP A 72 12.32 2.49 -10.57
CA TRP A 72 12.27 1.65 -11.76
C TRP A 72 11.92 2.49 -12.97
N ASN A 73 12.82 2.49 -13.95
CA ASN A 73 12.69 3.29 -15.17
C ASN A 73 12.15 2.51 -16.39
N GLY A 74 11.58 1.32 -16.19
CA GLY A 74 11.17 0.42 -17.28
C GLY A 74 12.19 -0.65 -17.63
N ALA A 75 13.44 -0.50 -17.22
CA ALA A 75 14.51 -1.45 -17.51
C ALA A 75 15.27 -1.94 -16.27
N ARG A 76 15.53 -1.06 -15.31
CA ARG A 76 16.27 -1.39 -14.08
C ARG A 76 15.82 -0.54 -12.90
N TRP A 77 16.04 -1.08 -11.70
CA TRP A 77 15.96 -0.32 -10.45
C TRP A 77 17.26 0.43 -10.21
N ALA A 78 17.16 1.64 -9.67
CA ALA A 78 18.29 2.44 -9.21
C ALA A 78 17.98 3.10 -7.85
N GLU A 79 19.01 3.30 -7.03
CA GLU A 79 18.90 4.14 -5.83
C GLU A 79 18.79 5.60 -6.23
N VAL A 80 17.87 6.33 -5.61
CA VAL A 80 17.76 7.78 -5.72
C VAL A 80 18.12 8.39 -4.38
N GLY A 81 19.14 9.24 -4.37
CA GLY A 81 19.64 9.86 -3.15
C GLY A 81 18.72 10.96 -2.62
N VAL A 82 18.80 11.19 -1.31
CA VAL A 82 18.23 12.37 -0.67
C VAL A 82 19.36 13.37 -0.38
N ARG A 83 19.19 14.61 -0.83
CA ARG A 83 20.12 15.73 -0.61
C ARG A 83 19.90 16.30 0.79
N ASP A 84 20.41 15.60 1.79
CA ASP A 84 20.24 15.98 3.19
C ASP A 84 21.34 15.36 4.07
N ALA A 85 21.98 16.17 4.90
CA ALA A 85 23.08 15.73 5.75
C ALA A 85 22.63 14.90 6.96
N THR A 86 21.36 15.02 7.36
CA THR A 86 20.82 14.31 8.53
C THR A 86 20.41 12.86 8.25
N ALA A 87 20.34 12.48 6.96
CA ALA A 87 19.91 11.17 6.47
C ALA A 87 18.52 10.71 6.91
N ALA A 88 17.85 9.95 6.04
CA ALA A 88 16.63 9.24 6.39
C ALA A 88 16.98 7.96 7.17
N GLY A 89 16.18 7.63 8.17
CA GLY A 89 16.01 6.28 8.70
C GLY A 89 15.00 5.50 7.84
N ASN A 90 14.18 4.64 8.43
CA ASN A 90 13.21 3.87 7.64
C ASN A 90 12.15 4.76 6.99
N LEU A 91 12.00 4.64 5.67
CA LEU A 91 10.93 5.28 4.91
C LEU A 91 9.74 4.31 4.77
N ARG A 92 8.52 4.81 5.03
CA ARG A 92 7.31 4.01 5.24
C ARG A 92 6.22 4.20 4.21
N GLY A 93 6.12 5.38 3.61
CA GLY A 93 5.03 5.72 2.71
C GLY A 93 5.51 6.56 1.53
N LEU A 94 4.88 6.35 0.39
CA LEU A 94 5.06 7.07 -0.86
C LEU A 94 3.74 7.63 -1.37
N ALA A 95 3.80 8.81 -1.99
CA ALA A 95 2.73 9.30 -2.84
C ALA A 95 3.31 10.17 -3.95
N ALA A 96 2.56 10.38 -5.03
CA ALA A 96 2.99 11.28 -6.07
C ALA A 96 1.84 12.12 -6.60
N ALA A 97 2.08 13.42 -6.75
CA ALA A 97 1.21 14.33 -7.48
C ALA A 97 1.48 14.29 -8.99
N GLY A 98 2.60 13.70 -9.41
CA GLY A 98 3.00 13.48 -10.81
C GLY A 98 4.35 12.77 -10.93
N SER A 99 4.81 12.49 -12.16
CA SER A 99 6.08 11.78 -12.43
C SER A 99 7.35 12.51 -11.97
N SER A 100 7.24 13.80 -11.65
CA SER A 100 8.33 14.63 -11.13
C SER A 100 7.98 15.27 -9.79
N ASP A 101 6.96 14.75 -9.09
CA ASP A 101 6.47 15.27 -7.82
C ASP A 101 6.10 14.07 -6.95
N VAL A 102 7.13 13.45 -6.36
CA VAL A 102 7.05 12.26 -5.52
C VAL A 102 7.42 12.64 -4.10
N TRP A 103 6.65 12.14 -3.13
CA TRP A 103 6.79 12.38 -1.71
C TRP A 103 7.06 11.09 -0.96
N ALA A 104 7.94 11.15 0.03
CA ALA A 104 8.24 10.03 0.93
C ALA A 104 8.18 10.47 2.38
N VAL A 105 7.65 9.61 3.26
CA VAL A 105 7.61 9.84 4.72
C VAL A 105 8.29 8.73 5.50
N GLY A 106 8.79 9.03 6.70
CA GLY A 106 9.40 8.03 7.58
C GLY A 106 10.09 8.62 8.81
N ASP A 107 11.19 8.00 9.21
CA ASP A 107 11.99 8.43 10.37
C ASP A 107 13.22 9.23 9.93
N GLY A 108 13.57 10.28 10.67
CA GLY A 108 14.86 10.96 10.56
C GLY A 108 15.79 10.55 11.70
N HIS A 109 17.09 10.45 11.41
CA HIS A 109 18.10 10.17 12.44
C HIS A 109 18.34 11.34 13.40
N ASP A 110 17.80 12.52 13.08
CA ASP A 110 17.79 13.69 13.96
C ASP A 110 16.63 13.70 14.97
N GLY A 111 15.86 12.61 15.06
CA GLY A 111 14.74 12.45 16.00
C GLY A 111 13.46 13.15 15.57
N LEU A 112 13.44 13.80 14.40
CA LEU A 112 12.24 14.32 13.76
C LEU A 112 11.71 13.31 12.73
N PRO A 113 10.39 13.29 12.47
CA PRO A 113 9.87 12.58 11.32
C PRO A 113 10.51 13.10 10.01
N TYR A 114 10.63 12.21 9.04
CA TYR A 114 11.17 12.50 7.72
C TYR A 114 10.03 12.75 6.74
N LEU A 115 10.15 13.82 5.98
CA LEU A 115 9.35 14.11 4.81
C LEU A 115 10.32 14.54 3.72
N ALA A 116 10.22 13.95 2.54
CA ALA A 116 11.06 14.30 1.40
C ALA A 116 10.21 14.42 0.14
N HIS A 117 10.64 15.30 -0.76
CA HIS A 117 10.00 15.55 -2.05
C HIS A 117 11.05 15.57 -3.15
N GLY A 118 10.74 14.99 -4.30
CA GLY A 118 11.62 15.05 -5.46
C GLY A 118 11.17 14.19 -6.62
N ASP A 119 12.15 13.79 -7.42
CA ASP A 119 11.98 13.03 -8.64
C ASP A 119 13.17 12.08 -8.88
N ALA A 120 13.29 11.53 -10.09
CA ALA A 120 14.38 10.65 -10.50
C ALA A 120 15.78 11.28 -10.38
N GLY A 121 15.89 12.61 -10.34
CA GLY A 121 17.14 13.34 -10.16
C GLY A 121 17.58 13.47 -8.69
N GLY A 122 16.68 13.24 -7.73
CA GLY A 122 16.99 13.31 -6.31
C GLY A 122 15.85 13.90 -5.47
N PHE A 123 15.88 13.60 -4.18
CA PHE A 123 14.93 14.11 -3.20
C PHE A 123 15.55 15.19 -2.33
N ASP A 124 14.74 16.15 -1.91
CA ASP A 124 15.09 17.14 -0.89
C ASP A 124 14.24 16.89 0.36
N ARG A 125 14.86 17.01 1.54
CA ARG A 125 14.11 16.94 2.80
C ARG A 125 13.25 18.18 2.99
N VAL A 126 11.97 17.97 3.22
CA VAL A 126 11.00 19.00 3.60
C VAL A 126 10.86 19.01 5.12
N ARG A 127 10.89 20.22 5.71
CA ARG A 127 10.76 20.41 7.16
C ARG A 127 9.54 21.28 7.46
N PRO A 128 8.32 20.69 7.47
CA PRO A 128 7.10 21.40 7.84
C PRO A 128 7.23 22.09 9.19
N GLN A 129 6.82 23.36 9.25
CA GLN A 129 6.71 24.05 10.54
C GLN A 129 5.64 23.35 11.39
N GLY A 130 5.98 23.05 12.63
CA GLY A 130 5.08 22.39 13.59
C GLY A 130 5.33 20.90 13.80
N LEU A 131 6.18 20.24 13.01
CA LEU A 131 6.72 18.92 13.38
C LEU A 131 7.74 19.06 14.51
N ARG A 132 7.73 18.09 15.43
CA ARG A 132 8.60 18.05 16.60
C ARG A 132 9.11 16.64 16.88
N ALA A 133 10.12 16.57 17.75
CA ALA A 133 10.64 15.30 18.21
C ALA A 133 9.53 14.51 18.93
N GLY A 134 9.45 13.21 18.66
CA GLY A 134 8.40 12.33 19.17
C GLY A 134 7.18 12.19 18.25
N ASP A 135 7.04 13.05 17.23
CA ASP A 135 6.09 12.82 16.16
C ASP A 135 6.54 11.63 15.30
N TRP A 136 5.57 10.88 14.79
CA TRP A 136 5.80 9.77 13.89
C TRP A 136 4.93 9.93 12.64
N LEU A 137 5.46 9.65 11.44
CA LEU A 137 4.71 9.65 10.18
C LEU A 137 4.71 8.26 9.55
N GLY A 138 3.51 7.81 9.16
CA GLY A 138 3.27 6.49 8.58
C GLY A 138 2.90 6.53 7.10
N GLY A 139 2.07 7.49 6.70
CA GLY A 139 1.49 7.54 5.37
C GLY A 139 1.45 8.94 4.78
N VAL A 140 1.37 9.02 3.45
CA VAL A 140 1.29 10.27 2.70
C VAL A 140 0.37 10.10 1.49
N ASP A 141 -0.37 11.15 1.16
CA ASP A 141 -1.18 11.30 -0.05
C ASP A 141 -0.77 12.62 -0.71
N ALA A 142 -0.55 12.61 -2.01
CA ALA A 142 -0.02 13.76 -2.74
C ALA A 142 -0.82 13.99 -4.01
N ARG A 143 -1.28 15.22 -4.18
CA ARG A 143 -1.96 15.70 -5.38
C ARG A 143 -1.44 17.08 -5.75
N PRO A 144 -1.64 17.52 -7.01
CA PRO A 144 -1.27 18.88 -7.40
C PRO A 144 -1.88 19.91 -6.43
N GLY A 145 -1.02 20.70 -5.79
CA GLY A 145 -1.45 21.76 -4.86
C GLY A 145 -1.69 21.31 -3.41
N ARG A 146 -1.63 20.01 -3.09
CA ARG A 146 -1.94 19.52 -1.74
C ARG A 146 -1.26 18.19 -1.42
N VAL A 147 -0.48 18.18 -0.35
CA VAL A 147 0.09 16.97 0.27
C VAL A 147 -0.54 16.81 1.65
N VAL A 148 -0.89 15.57 1.99
CA VAL A 148 -1.34 15.19 3.31
C VAL A 148 -0.42 14.09 3.84
N ALA A 149 0.18 14.28 5.01
CA ALA A 149 0.92 13.23 5.72
C ALA A 149 0.21 12.90 7.03
N VAL A 150 0.19 11.63 7.40
CA VAL A 150 -0.51 11.16 8.60
C VAL A 150 0.40 10.31 9.48
N GLY A 151 0.08 10.27 10.76
CA GLY A 151 0.90 9.60 11.75
C GLY A 151 0.36 9.71 13.16
N SER A 152 1.24 9.92 14.13
CA SER A 152 0.88 10.10 15.53
C SER A 152 1.74 11.13 16.27
N ARG A 153 1.14 11.70 17.31
CA ARG A 153 1.75 12.62 18.28
C ARG A 153 1.13 12.37 19.63
N ASP A 154 1.91 12.06 20.66
CA ASP A 154 1.44 11.93 22.05
C ASP A 154 0.22 10.99 22.24
N ARG A 155 0.11 9.96 21.38
CA ARG A 155 -1.04 9.01 21.29
C ARG A 155 -2.32 9.64 20.73
N GLN A 156 -2.22 10.68 19.93
CA GLN A 156 -3.27 11.20 19.06
C GLN A 156 -2.84 10.98 17.60
N GLY A 157 -3.82 10.76 16.71
CA GLY A 157 -3.57 10.75 15.28
C GLY A 157 -3.12 12.12 14.82
N LEU A 158 -2.04 12.17 14.05
CA LEU A 158 -1.46 13.41 13.52
C LEU A 158 -1.81 13.53 12.04
N ILE A 159 -2.20 14.72 11.60
CA ILE A 159 -2.47 15.03 10.20
C ILE A 159 -1.75 16.33 9.85
N LEU A 160 -0.87 16.26 8.85
CA LEU A 160 -0.24 17.42 8.23
C LEU A 160 -0.86 17.65 6.88
N THR A 161 -1.23 18.89 6.57
CA THR A 161 -1.68 19.27 5.23
C THR A 161 -0.87 20.46 4.75
N GLY A 162 -0.34 20.42 3.53
CA GLY A 162 0.44 21.53 3.02
C GLY A 162 1.14 21.25 1.70
N GLN A 163 1.92 22.22 1.24
CA GLN A 163 2.89 22.08 0.17
C GLN A 163 3.92 23.21 0.26
N GLY A 164 5.15 22.95 -0.19
CA GLY A 164 6.24 23.93 -0.15
C GLY A 164 6.51 24.36 1.29
N ASN A 165 6.35 25.66 1.57
CA ASN A 165 6.62 26.24 2.88
C ASN A 165 5.37 26.45 3.76
N THR A 166 4.18 26.09 3.28
CA THR A 166 2.92 26.33 4.00
C THR A 166 2.35 25.00 4.45
N TRP A 167 2.33 24.77 5.76
CA TRP A 167 1.86 23.55 6.38
C TRP A 167 0.95 23.84 7.57
N THR A 168 -0.11 23.06 7.71
CA THR A 168 -0.97 23.01 8.88
C THR A 168 -0.81 21.66 9.57
N VAL A 169 -0.86 21.67 10.89
CA VAL A 169 -0.82 20.48 11.72
C VAL A 169 -2.12 20.39 12.50
N GLU A 170 -2.76 19.23 12.43
CA GLU A 170 -4.03 18.91 13.05
C GLU A 170 -3.88 17.59 13.83
N GLU A 171 -4.58 17.46 14.96
CA GLU A 171 -4.67 16.21 15.71
C GLU A 171 -6.10 15.66 15.64
N THR A 172 -6.23 14.34 15.59
CA THR A 172 -7.54 13.68 15.63
C THR A 172 -8.19 13.88 17.00
N LYS A 173 -9.52 13.93 17.03
CA LYS A 173 -10.27 13.97 18.29
C LYS A 173 -10.12 12.69 19.10
N GLU A 174 -10.14 11.55 18.41
CA GLU A 174 -9.90 10.26 19.03
C GLU A 174 -8.40 10.07 19.29
N PRO A 175 -8.01 9.42 20.40
CA PRO A 175 -6.64 8.98 20.60
C PRO A 175 -6.29 7.91 19.55
N GLY A 176 -5.00 7.60 19.44
CA GLY A 176 -4.47 6.54 18.59
C GLY A 176 -3.42 7.03 17.62
N ALA A 177 -3.37 6.39 16.45
CA ALA A 177 -2.44 6.68 15.38
C ALA A 177 -3.11 6.49 14.01
N LEU A 178 -2.62 7.22 13.01
CA LEU A 178 -2.98 7.03 11.60
C LEU A 178 -1.78 6.44 10.85
N TYR A 179 -2.02 5.43 10.02
CA TYR A 179 -0.98 4.67 9.34
C TYR A 179 -0.94 4.92 7.84
N ALA A 180 -2.09 5.12 7.19
CA ALA A 180 -2.19 5.40 5.77
C ALA A 180 -3.24 6.46 5.49
N VAL A 181 -3.06 7.17 4.39
CA VAL A 181 -4.00 8.19 3.88
C VAL A 181 -4.11 8.03 2.37
N ALA A 182 -5.33 8.03 1.87
CA ALA A 182 -5.60 8.02 0.44
C ALA A 182 -6.93 8.71 0.19
N GLU A 183 -6.94 9.59 -0.79
CA GLU A 183 -8.13 10.26 -1.30
C GLU A 183 -9.09 10.84 -0.24
N GLY A 184 -8.52 11.56 0.73
CA GLY A 184 -9.30 12.19 1.81
C GLY A 184 -9.80 11.24 2.90
N PHE A 185 -9.43 9.96 2.87
CA PHE A 185 -9.55 9.05 3.99
C PHE A 185 -8.18 8.83 4.64
N ALA A 186 -8.12 8.74 5.96
CA ALA A 186 -6.97 8.21 6.67
C ALA A 186 -7.41 7.12 7.64
N VAL A 187 -6.57 6.10 7.80
CA VAL A 187 -6.90 4.88 8.54
C VAL A 187 -5.83 4.56 9.57
N GLY A 188 -6.23 3.91 10.66
CA GLY A 188 -5.36 3.51 11.75
C GLY A 188 -6.10 2.79 12.86
N ASP A 189 -5.79 3.12 14.11
CA ASP A 189 -6.50 2.62 15.29
C ASP A 189 -6.53 3.63 16.44
N THR A 190 -7.38 3.36 17.42
CA THR A 190 -7.54 4.13 18.65
C THR A 190 -6.70 3.62 19.83
N GLY A 191 -5.84 2.63 19.58
CA GLY A 191 -5.19 1.76 20.56
C GLY A 191 -6.01 0.50 20.89
N THR A 192 -7.32 0.49 20.60
CA THR A 192 -8.19 -0.66 20.90
C THR A 192 -9.19 -1.03 19.81
N GLU A 193 -9.47 -0.14 18.87
CA GLU A 193 -10.43 -0.34 17.79
C GLU A 193 -9.93 0.32 16.50
N PRO A 194 -10.37 -0.12 15.31
CA PRO A 194 -9.95 0.51 14.07
C PRO A 194 -10.44 1.95 14.01
N LEU A 195 -9.66 2.80 13.36
CA LEU A 195 -10.00 4.21 13.16
C LEU A 195 -10.03 4.50 11.66
N VAL A 196 -11.07 5.19 11.22
CA VAL A 196 -11.14 5.83 9.91
C VAL A 196 -11.55 7.28 10.13
N VAL A 197 -10.75 8.22 9.64
CA VAL A 197 -11.10 9.64 9.56
C VAL A 197 -11.26 10.03 8.10
N HIS A 198 -12.18 10.95 7.82
CA HIS A 198 -12.46 11.42 6.47
C HIS A 198 -12.50 12.95 6.43
N TYR A 199 -11.86 13.53 5.42
CA TYR A 199 -11.86 14.95 5.18
C TYR A 199 -13.14 15.36 4.44
N SER A 200 -14.02 16.09 5.12
CA SER A 200 -15.26 16.58 4.52
C SER A 200 -15.66 17.93 5.10
N GLY A 201 -16.02 18.87 4.22
CA GLY A 201 -16.44 20.21 4.62
C GLY A 201 -15.34 20.97 5.37
N GLY A 202 -14.10 20.89 4.88
CA GLY A 202 -12.97 21.66 5.42
C GLY A 202 -12.30 21.08 6.68
N SER A 203 -12.72 19.91 7.17
CA SER A 203 -12.18 19.33 8.40
C SER A 203 -12.14 17.80 8.35
N TRP A 204 -11.20 17.21 9.09
CA TRP A 204 -11.12 15.77 9.32
C TRP A 204 -12.08 15.35 10.42
N LYS A 205 -12.86 14.29 10.16
CA LYS A 205 -13.83 13.75 11.12
C LYS A 205 -13.77 12.24 11.16
N SER A 206 -13.85 11.67 12.37
CA SER A 206 -13.99 10.24 12.56
C SER A 206 -15.27 9.72 11.92
N MET A 207 -15.17 8.55 11.30
CA MET A 207 -16.28 7.86 10.65
C MET A 207 -16.79 6.73 11.56
N PRO A 208 -18.10 6.45 11.57
CA PRO A 208 -18.65 5.32 12.31
C PRO A 208 -18.21 4.00 11.68
N LEU A 209 -17.69 3.10 12.51
CA LEU A 209 -17.27 1.74 12.15
C LEU A 209 -18.01 0.70 13.01
N PRO A 210 -18.11 -0.56 12.57
CA PRO A 210 -18.44 -1.67 13.47
C PRO A 210 -17.44 -1.72 14.63
N SER A 211 -17.89 -2.09 15.84
CA SER A 211 -16.98 -2.31 16.97
C SER A 211 -16.19 -3.59 16.74
N ILE A 212 -14.87 -3.44 16.61
CA ILE A 212 -13.93 -4.52 16.32
C ILE A 212 -12.76 -4.35 17.30
N ARG A 213 -12.91 -4.93 18.48
CA ARG A 213 -11.91 -4.84 19.55
C ARG A 213 -10.60 -5.49 19.12
N GLY A 214 -9.49 -4.79 19.33
CA GLY A 214 -8.15 -5.17 18.86
C GLY A 214 -7.91 -4.88 17.38
N GLY A 215 -8.88 -4.31 16.67
CA GLY A 215 -8.77 -4.01 15.25
C GLY A 215 -7.87 -2.80 14.97
N TYR A 216 -7.12 -2.85 13.88
CA TYR A 216 -6.33 -1.76 13.34
C TYR A 216 -6.29 -1.84 11.81
N LEU A 217 -6.13 -0.69 11.14
CA LEU A 217 -6.07 -0.59 9.68
C LEU A 217 -4.73 -0.01 9.24
N ARG A 218 -3.94 -0.78 8.51
CA ARG A 218 -2.59 -0.41 8.05
C ARG A 218 -2.58 0.38 6.75
N ASP A 219 -3.47 0.03 5.82
CA ASP A 219 -3.44 0.60 4.47
C ASP A 219 -4.85 0.75 3.88
N ILE A 220 -4.99 1.63 2.89
CA ILE A 220 -6.26 1.98 2.24
C ILE A 220 -6.09 2.27 0.76
N HIS A 221 -7.01 1.75 -0.05
CA HIS A 221 -7.15 2.08 -1.46
C HIS A 221 -8.54 2.67 -1.74
N VAL A 222 -8.58 3.76 -2.51
CA VAL A 222 -9.83 4.45 -2.87
C VAL A 222 -9.98 4.46 -4.39
N ASP A 223 -10.96 3.71 -4.88
CA ASP A 223 -11.34 3.72 -6.30
C ASP A 223 -12.15 4.99 -6.63
N SER A 224 -13.01 5.41 -5.70
CA SER A 224 -13.91 6.56 -5.87
C SER A 224 -14.54 6.97 -4.53
N ALA A 225 -15.25 8.10 -4.53
CA ALA A 225 -16.05 8.55 -3.39
C ALA A 225 -17.07 7.52 -2.85
N LYS A 226 -17.42 6.49 -3.65
CA LYS A 226 -18.38 5.45 -3.27
C LYS A 226 -17.75 4.07 -3.08
N ARG A 227 -16.44 3.95 -3.25
CA ARG A 227 -15.79 2.65 -3.26
C ARG A 227 -14.34 2.77 -2.79
N ALA A 228 -14.08 2.19 -1.63
CA ALA A 228 -12.76 2.08 -1.04
C ALA A 228 -12.64 0.77 -0.25
N ILE A 229 -11.41 0.36 0.02
CA ILE A 229 -11.07 -0.81 0.82
C ILE A 229 -9.92 -0.45 1.76
N ALA A 230 -10.01 -0.86 3.01
CA ALA A 230 -8.94 -0.71 4.00
C ALA A 230 -8.60 -2.08 4.59
N VAL A 231 -7.32 -2.31 4.85
CA VAL A 231 -6.80 -3.59 5.32
C VAL A 231 -5.97 -3.43 6.58
N GLY A 232 -5.95 -4.46 7.41
CA GLY A 232 -5.11 -4.53 8.60
C GLY A 232 -5.33 -5.84 9.35
N GLY A 233 -5.51 -5.77 10.66
CA GLY A 233 -5.70 -6.97 11.47
C GLY A 233 -6.49 -6.75 12.74
N VAL A 234 -6.80 -7.85 13.42
CA VAL A 234 -7.40 -7.89 14.75
C VAL A 234 -6.43 -8.61 15.67
N TYR A 235 -5.91 -7.90 16.66
CA TYR A 235 -4.98 -8.44 17.64
C TYR A 235 -5.72 -9.15 18.78
N HIS A 236 -5.48 -10.45 18.94
CA HIS A 236 -6.02 -11.25 20.05
C HIS A 236 -4.95 -11.58 21.10
N GLY A 237 -3.68 -11.57 20.71
CA GLY A 237 -2.55 -11.82 21.60
C GLY A 237 -1.24 -11.99 20.84
N PRO A 238 -0.13 -12.28 21.55
CA PRO A 238 1.17 -12.49 20.92
C PRO A 238 1.10 -13.63 19.89
N GLY A 239 1.37 -13.33 18.63
CA GLY A 239 1.33 -14.29 17.53
C GLY A 239 -0.06 -14.49 16.90
N ASP A 240 -1.13 -14.11 17.59
CA ASP A 240 -2.52 -14.28 17.16
C ASP A 240 -3.09 -12.96 16.63
N ILE A 241 -3.05 -12.83 15.31
CA ILE A 241 -3.53 -11.67 14.56
C ILE A 241 -4.36 -12.20 13.40
N ALA A 242 -5.67 -11.97 13.43
CA ALA A 242 -6.57 -12.25 12.33
C ALA A 242 -6.53 -11.13 11.28
N PRO A 243 -6.75 -11.39 9.98
CA PRO A 243 -6.83 -10.34 8.98
C PRO A 243 -8.14 -9.54 9.13
N LEU A 244 -8.06 -8.22 8.93
CA LEU A 244 -9.22 -7.33 8.91
C LEU A 244 -9.31 -6.63 7.56
N VAL A 245 -10.51 -6.63 6.95
CA VAL A 245 -10.80 -5.89 5.74
C VAL A 245 -12.11 -5.13 5.91
N LEU A 246 -12.07 -3.82 5.73
CA LEU A 246 -13.25 -2.97 5.69
C LEU A 246 -13.48 -2.43 4.27
N THR A 247 -14.73 -2.42 3.83
CA THR A 247 -15.15 -1.91 2.52
C THR A 247 -16.10 -0.73 2.67
N TRP A 248 -15.89 0.30 1.88
CA TRP A 248 -16.72 1.50 1.80
C TRP A 248 -17.64 1.43 0.59
N ASN A 249 -18.91 1.76 0.79
CA ASN A 249 -19.93 1.75 -0.28
C ASN A 249 -20.50 3.15 -0.62
N GLY A 250 -19.85 4.23 -0.19
CA GLY A 250 -20.36 5.60 -0.32
C GLY A 250 -21.27 6.05 0.81
N LYS A 251 -21.60 5.17 1.77
CA LYS A 251 -22.46 5.50 2.91
C LYS A 251 -21.93 4.98 4.23
N ARG A 252 -21.42 3.75 4.27
CA ARG A 252 -20.89 3.12 5.48
C ARG A 252 -19.74 2.17 5.17
N TRP A 253 -18.85 2.01 6.14
CA TRP A 253 -17.86 0.95 6.17
C TRP A 253 -18.49 -0.35 6.67
N ARG A 254 -18.07 -1.48 6.11
CA ARG A 254 -18.45 -2.82 6.58
C ARG A 254 -17.29 -3.77 6.50
N GLU A 255 -17.24 -4.71 7.42
CA GLU A 255 -16.32 -5.82 7.36
C GLU A 255 -16.63 -6.71 6.16
N LEU A 256 -15.57 -7.11 5.45
CA LEU A 256 -15.61 -8.14 4.43
C LEU A 256 -15.04 -9.41 5.02
N GLY A 257 -15.87 -10.45 5.16
CA GLY A 257 -15.44 -11.75 5.64
C GLY A 257 -14.44 -12.38 4.67
N LEU A 258 -13.32 -12.84 5.19
CA LEU A 258 -12.26 -13.50 4.42
C LEU A 258 -12.30 -15.01 4.60
N PRO A 259 -11.84 -15.80 3.61
CA PRO A 259 -11.61 -17.22 3.81
C PRO A 259 -10.63 -17.42 4.97
N GLY A 260 -10.96 -18.35 5.87
CA GLY A 260 -10.28 -18.59 7.15
C GLY A 260 -8.78 -18.80 7.00
N SER A 261 -8.03 -17.70 7.06
CA SER A 261 -6.58 -17.67 6.96
C SER A 261 -6.02 -16.95 8.17
N GLY A 262 -5.00 -17.52 8.82
CA GLY A 262 -4.19 -16.83 9.82
C GLY A 262 -3.24 -15.78 9.21
N ALA A 263 -3.53 -15.34 7.98
CA ALA A 263 -2.70 -14.42 7.23
C ALA A 263 -2.83 -13.01 7.78
N ARG A 264 -1.75 -12.25 7.66
CA ARG A 264 -1.67 -10.84 8.05
C ARG A 264 -1.64 -9.99 6.79
N LEU A 265 -2.51 -9.01 6.70
CA LEU A 265 -2.58 -8.08 5.56
C LEU A 265 -1.83 -6.80 5.89
N TYR A 266 -1.03 -6.32 4.95
CA TYR A 266 -0.15 -5.17 5.14
C TYR A 266 -0.46 -4.02 4.18
N GLY A 267 -0.65 -4.31 2.89
CA GLY A 267 -0.92 -3.30 1.88
C GLY A 267 -2.03 -3.71 0.91
N VAL A 268 -2.67 -2.72 0.27
CA VAL A 268 -3.79 -2.92 -0.65
C VAL A 268 -3.74 -1.98 -1.85
N THR A 269 -4.08 -2.51 -3.03
CA THR A 269 -4.24 -1.72 -4.26
C THR A 269 -5.46 -2.19 -5.04
N GLY A 270 -5.91 -1.39 -6.00
CA GLY A 270 -7.07 -1.68 -6.84
C GLY A 270 -6.89 -1.21 -8.28
N ASP A 271 -7.77 -1.70 -9.15
CA ASP A 271 -7.79 -1.34 -10.58
C ASP A 271 -8.81 -0.25 -10.94
N GLY A 272 -9.42 0.39 -9.95
CA GLY A 272 -10.47 1.38 -10.19
C GLY A 272 -11.81 0.78 -10.64
N LYS A 273 -11.94 -0.56 -10.68
CA LYS A 273 -13.15 -1.28 -11.12
C LYS A 273 -13.69 -2.22 -10.05
N GLY A 274 -13.22 -2.09 -8.80
CA GLY A 274 -13.63 -2.93 -7.68
C GLY A 274 -12.95 -4.30 -7.66
N ARG A 275 -11.81 -4.45 -8.33
CA ARG A 275 -10.88 -5.56 -8.10
C ARG A 275 -9.71 -5.06 -7.26
N TYR A 276 -9.40 -5.79 -6.20
CA TYR A 276 -8.36 -5.43 -5.25
C TYR A 276 -7.35 -6.55 -5.07
N TRP A 277 -6.11 -6.17 -4.77
CA TRP A 277 -5.03 -7.07 -4.38
C TRP A 277 -4.48 -6.62 -3.04
N MET A 278 -4.28 -7.58 -2.14
CA MET A 278 -3.86 -7.34 -0.77
C MET A 278 -2.63 -8.19 -0.47
N ALA A 279 -1.52 -7.54 -0.20
CA ALA A 279 -0.24 -8.17 0.13
C ALA A 279 -0.16 -8.46 1.63
N GLY A 280 0.62 -9.49 1.98
CA GLY A 280 0.74 -9.86 3.37
C GLY A 280 1.76 -10.95 3.68
N TYR A 281 1.48 -11.66 4.75
CA TYR A 281 2.26 -12.77 5.27
C TYR A 281 1.35 -13.86 5.81
N ASP A 282 1.62 -15.11 5.43
CA ASP A 282 0.92 -16.27 5.95
C ASP A 282 1.87 -17.10 6.83
N PRO A 283 1.65 -17.15 8.16
CA PRO A 283 2.51 -17.90 9.07
C PRO A 283 2.49 -19.41 8.82
N GLU A 284 1.41 -19.96 8.25
CA GLU A 284 1.33 -21.40 7.95
C GLU A 284 2.20 -21.79 6.75
N ARG A 285 2.53 -20.82 5.90
CA ARG A 285 3.37 -21.00 4.70
C ARG A 285 4.38 -19.88 4.57
N ALA A 286 5.15 -19.65 5.63
CA ALA A 286 6.01 -18.49 5.79
C ALA A 286 6.94 -18.21 4.59
N ALA A 287 7.45 -19.25 3.93
CA ALA A 287 8.39 -19.14 2.81
C ALA A 287 7.73 -18.82 1.44
N GLU A 288 6.40 -18.83 1.36
CA GLU A 288 5.62 -18.54 0.15
C GLU A 288 5.11 -17.10 0.15
N PRO A 289 5.36 -16.30 -0.91
CA PRO A 289 4.77 -14.98 -1.05
C PRO A 289 3.23 -15.06 -1.00
N PHE A 290 2.60 -14.30 -0.12
CA PHE A 290 1.16 -14.30 0.10
C PHE A 290 0.51 -13.05 -0.49
N MET A 291 -0.56 -13.27 -1.26
CA MET A 291 -1.42 -12.23 -1.82
C MET A 291 -2.87 -12.71 -1.77
N MET A 292 -3.82 -11.79 -1.64
CA MET A 292 -5.24 -12.07 -1.81
C MET A 292 -5.81 -11.17 -2.89
N ARG A 293 -6.68 -11.71 -3.74
CA ARG A 293 -7.43 -10.93 -4.73
C ARG A 293 -8.90 -10.99 -4.40
N CYS A 294 -9.57 -9.83 -4.33
CA CYS A 294 -11.02 -9.77 -4.15
C CYS A 294 -11.71 -9.04 -5.30
N GLU A 295 -12.84 -9.58 -5.75
CA GLU A 295 -13.74 -8.98 -6.73
C GLU A 295 -15.18 -9.30 -6.31
N LYS A 296 -16.06 -8.29 -6.28
CA LYS A 296 -17.49 -8.47 -5.94
C LYS A 296 -17.76 -9.16 -4.59
N GLY A 297 -16.85 -9.00 -3.63
CA GLY A 297 -16.96 -9.56 -2.28
C GLY A 297 -16.50 -11.02 -2.17
N GLU A 298 -16.03 -11.61 -3.25
CA GLU A 298 -15.38 -12.92 -3.24
C GLU A 298 -13.87 -12.73 -3.25
N CYS A 299 -13.15 -13.52 -2.46
CA CYS A 299 -11.72 -13.38 -2.24
C CYS A 299 -10.99 -14.71 -2.44
N ASP A 300 -9.95 -14.67 -3.26
CA ASP A 300 -9.08 -15.81 -3.57
C ASP A 300 -7.67 -15.56 -3.06
N VAL A 301 -7.06 -16.60 -2.49
CA VAL A 301 -5.63 -16.57 -2.12
C VAL A 301 -4.77 -16.85 -3.37
N ILE A 302 -3.78 -16.01 -3.59
CA ILE A 302 -2.75 -16.14 -4.61
C ILE A 302 -1.41 -16.37 -3.90
N ARG A 303 -0.63 -17.36 -4.35
CA ARG A 303 0.66 -17.69 -3.76
C ARG A 303 1.77 -17.66 -4.81
N GLY A 304 2.91 -17.12 -4.41
CA GLY A 304 4.17 -17.29 -5.13
C GLY A 304 4.82 -18.64 -4.80
N GLY A 305 5.79 -19.05 -5.62
CA GLY A 305 6.58 -20.25 -5.34
C GLY A 305 7.56 -20.04 -4.19
N ALA A 306 7.70 -21.04 -3.31
CA ALA A 306 8.76 -21.07 -2.30
C ALA A 306 10.13 -21.10 -3.00
N LYS A 307 11.07 -20.26 -2.54
CA LYS A 307 12.45 -20.20 -3.04
C LYS A 307 13.40 -20.90 -2.05
N LYS A 308 14.32 -21.72 -2.55
CA LYS A 308 15.32 -22.41 -1.71
C LYS A 308 16.15 -21.39 -0.92
N GLY A 309 16.35 -21.65 0.36
CA GLY A 309 17.12 -20.80 1.28
C GLY A 309 16.32 -19.67 1.94
N ARG A 310 15.04 -19.51 1.62
CA ARG A 310 14.12 -18.56 2.25
C ARG A 310 13.37 -19.24 3.40
N SER A 311 13.49 -18.71 4.61
CA SER A 311 12.72 -19.11 5.80
C SER A 311 11.38 -18.39 5.84
N SER A 312 11.34 -17.11 5.47
CA SER A 312 10.08 -16.37 5.36
C SER A 312 10.10 -15.29 4.26
N VAL A 313 8.93 -14.85 3.82
CA VAL A 313 8.75 -13.67 2.96
C VAL A 313 7.51 -12.89 3.40
N ARG A 314 7.67 -11.58 3.54
CA ARG A 314 6.60 -10.65 3.92
C ARG A 314 6.48 -9.59 2.86
N LEU A 315 5.30 -9.47 2.28
CA LEU A 315 4.99 -8.44 1.29
C LEU A 315 4.27 -7.29 1.98
N GLN A 316 4.98 -6.19 2.18
CA GLN A 316 4.55 -5.03 2.95
C GLN A 316 3.55 -4.15 2.17
N ALA A 317 3.77 -3.99 0.88
CA ALA A 317 2.94 -3.14 0.03
C ALA A 317 2.76 -3.74 -1.36
N VAL A 318 1.76 -3.23 -2.10
CA VAL A 318 1.40 -3.70 -3.44
C VAL A 318 0.92 -2.55 -4.30
N ALA A 319 1.30 -2.55 -5.58
CA ALA A 319 0.86 -1.59 -6.57
C ALA A 319 0.32 -2.31 -7.82
N TYR A 320 -0.79 -1.80 -8.35
CA TYR A 320 -1.35 -2.27 -9.62
C TYR A 320 -0.70 -1.56 -10.81
N LEU A 321 -0.16 -2.35 -11.74
CA LEU A 321 0.44 -1.89 -12.99
C LEU A 321 -0.57 -2.05 -14.12
N ALA A 322 -1.38 -1.01 -14.35
CA ALA A 322 -2.47 -1.03 -15.34
C ALA A 322 -2.00 -1.47 -16.74
N GLY A 323 -0.84 -0.99 -17.20
CA GLY A 323 -0.28 -1.33 -18.52
C GLY A 323 0.09 -2.82 -18.70
N LYS A 324 0.28 -3.56 -17.60
CA LYS A 324 0.69 -4.97 -17.62
C LYS A 324 -0.41 -5.93 -17.14
N SER A 325 -1.53 -5.41 -16.66
CA SER A 325 -2.53 -6.19 -15.91
C SER A 325 -1.88 -7.04 -14.81
N ALA A 326 -0.87 -6.49 -14.15
CA ALA A 326 -0.05 -7.16 -13.15
C ALA A 326 -0.07 -6.35 -11.85
N VAL A 327 0.28 -7.00 -10.74
CA VAL A 327 0.60 -6.32 -9.49
C VAL A 327 2.04 -6.60 -9.09
N TRP A 328 2.72 -5.57 -8.59
CA TRP A 328 4.02 -5.71 -7.97
C TRP A 328 3.87 -5.52 -6.47
N ALA A 329 4.42 -6.44 -5.70
CA ALA A 329 4.45 -6.36 -4.26
C ALA A 329 5.90 -6.27 -3.79
N VAL A 330 6.15 -5.47 -2.76
CA VAL A 330 7.48 -5.27 -2.21
C VAL A 330 7.53 -5.66 -0.74
N GLY A 331 8.72 -5.98 -0.25
CA GLY A 331 8.92 -6.28 1.15
C GLY A 331 10.31 -6.84 1.43
N HIS A 332 10.37 -7.91 2.22
CA HIS A 332 11.61 -8.64 2.50
C HIS A 332 11.39 -10.15 2.57
N ALA A 333 12.48 -10.88 2.39
CA ALA A 333 12.62 -12.28 2.70
C ALA A 333 13.68 -12.46 3.80
N VAL A 334 13.49 -13.46 4.65
CA VAL A 334 14.45 -13.83 5.70
C VAL A 334 15.02 -15.21 5.37
N ASP A 335 16.34 -15.36 5.44
CA ASP A 335 17.01 -16.66 5.24
C ASP A 335 17.19 -17.43 6.56
N ALA A 336 17.85 -18.59 6.51
CA ALA A 336 18.09 -19.43 7.69
C ALA A 336 19.14 -18.84 8.66
N ALA A 337 19.83 -17.78 8.26
CA ALA A 337 20.81 -17.04 9.06
C ALA A 337 20.24 -15.68 9.53
N ASP A 338 18.91 -15.52 9.52
CA ASP A 338 18.20 -14.30 9.89
C ASP A 338 18.60 -13.04 9.10
N ARG A 339 19.14 -13.22 7.88
CA ARG A 339 19.44 -12.10 6.99
C ARG A 339 18.21 -11.67 6.23
N TYR A 340 17.99 -10.37 6.19
CA TYR A 340 16.84 -9.73 5.55
C TYR A 340 17.26 -9.30 4.15
N THR A 341 16.65 -9.83 3.12
CA THR A 341 16.86 -9.31 1.76
C THR A 341 15.57 -8.71 1.26
N ASP A 342 15.65 -7.52 0.70
CA ASP A 342 14.50 -6.91 0.06
C ASP A 342 14.03 -7.74 -1.15
N VAL A 343 12.72 -7.67 -1.42
CA VAL A 343 12.11 -8.41 -2.51
C VAL A 343 11.11 -7.55 -3.26
N VAL A 344 11.06 -7.77 -4.57
CA VAL A 344 9.96 -7.37 -5.44
C VAL A 344 9.38 -8.66 -6.04
N GLU A 345 8.10 -8.92 -5.79
CA GLU A 345 7.38 -10.08 -6.33
C GLU A 345 6.34 -9.57 -7.33
N SER A 346 6.40 -10.05 -8.57
CA SER A 346 5.43 -9.73 -9.61
C SER A 346 4.41 -10.85 -9.73
N PHE A 347 3.15 -10.47 -9.79
CA PHE A 347 2.04 -11.36 -10.06
C PHE A 347 1.38 -10.84 -11.36
N ALA A 348 1.33 -11.66 -12.42
CA ALA A 348 0.44 -11.48 -13.59
C ALA A 348 -0.49 -12.71 -13.86
N PRO A 349 -1.66 -12.52 -14.53
CA PRO A 349 -2.51 -13.60 -15.01
C PRO A 349 -1.74 -14.61 -15.88
N LYS A 350 -2.19 -15.87 -15.91
CA LYS A 350 -1.62 -16.85 -16.85
C LYS A 350 -1.94 -16.43 -18.28
N VAL A 351 -0.93 -16.21 -19.10
CA VAL A 351 -1.13 -16.12 -20.55
C VAL A 351 -1.56 -17.51 -21.03
N SER A 352 -2.79 -17.64 -21.53
CA SER A 352 -3.19 -18.85 -22.24
C SER A 352 -2.40 -18.89 -23.54
N THR A 353 -1.40 -19.77 -23.60
CA THR A 353 -0.79 -20.12 -24.88
C THR A 353 -1.86 -20.87 -25.67
N SER A 354 -2.58 -20.17 -26.58
CA SER A 354 -3.32 -20.88 -27.62
C SER A 354 -2.28 -21.68 -28.41
N LYS A 355 -2.34 -23.00 -28.32
CA LYS A 355 -1.60 -23.85 -29.25
C LYS A 355 -2.06 -23.47 -30.65
N SER A 356 -1.14 -22.93 -31.44
CA SER A 356 -1.27 -22.73 -32.88
C SER A 356 -1.45 -24.06 -33.60
#